data_AF-A0A257SHJ7-F1
#
_entry.id   AF-A0A257SHJ7-F1
#
_cell.length_a   1.000
_cell.length_b   1.000
_cell.length_c   1.000
_cell.angle_alpha   90.00
_cell.angle_beta   90.00
_cell.angle_gamma   90.00
#
_symmetry.space_group_name_H-M   'P 1'
#
loop_
_entity.id
_entity.type
_entity.pdbx_description
1 polymer ?
#
loop_
_entity_poly.entity_id
_entity_poly.type
_entity_poly.pdbx_seq_one_letter_code
_entity_poly.pdbx_strand_id
1 'polypeptide(L)' 'MTWICGYRDGTPQGRAFQIPDWTHGWVTEADAAEIAAELRRSTGAEPHILTVRGRLIRLARTRKDGKE' A
#
# COMPACT_ATOMS: atom_id res chain seq x y z
N MET A 1 9.77 -10.29 -10.73
CA MET A 1 8.76 -9.44 -11.40
C MET A 1 8.11 -8.54 -10.36
N THR A 2 7.47 -7.45 -10.81
CA THR A 2 6.75 -6.48 -9.96
C THR A 2 5.41 -6.14 -10.59
N TRP A 3 4.42 -5.80 -9.78
CA TRP A 3 3.14 -5.27 -10.25
C TRP A 3 2.92 -3.84 -9.71
N ILE A 4 2.00 -3.11 -10.33
CA ILE A 4 1.69 -1.72 -9.99
C ILE A 4 0.47 -1.71 -9.06
N CYS A 5 0.60 -1.06 -7.91
CA CYS A 5 -0.50 -0.81 -6.99
C CYS A 5 -0.63 0.70 -6.76
N GLY A 6 -1.86 1.20 -6.68
CA GLY A 6 -2.11 2.62 -6.42
C GLY A 6 -3.17 2.88 -5.35
N TYR A 7 -3.30 4.15 -4.99
CA TYR A 7 -4.36 4.67 -4.13
C TYR A 7 -4.67 6.13 -4.49
N ARG A 8 -5.89 6.60 -4.17
CA ARG A 8 -6.24 8.02 -4.34
C ARG A 8 -5.72 8.86 -3.17
N ASP A 9 -5.06 9.97 -3.47
CA ASP A 9 -4.48 10.91 -2.50
C ASP A 9 -5.14 12.30 -2.53
N GLY A 10 -6.31 12.40 -3.16
CA GLY A 10 -7.00 13.67 -3.35
C GLY A 10 -6.56 14.42 -4.63
N THR A 11 -5.49 13.99 -5.29
CA THR A 11 -5.17 14.46 -6.64
C THR A 11 -6.02 13.73 -7.69
N PRO A 12 -6.26 14.32 -8.88
CA PRO A 12 -7.00 13.65 -9.96
C PRO A 12 -6.30 12.38 -10.47
N GLN A 13 -4.96 12.31 -10.36
CA GLN A 13 -4.16 11.18 -10.83
C GLN A 13 -3.99 10.08 -9.76
N GLY A 14 -4.11 10.41 -8.47
CA GLY A 14 -3.75 9.51 -7.39
C GLY A 14 -2.24 9.24 -7.34
N ARG A 15 -1.86 8.20 -6.59
CA ARG A 15 -0.47 7.73 -6.48
C ARG A 15 -0.40 6.25 -6.86
N ALA A 16 0.64 5.89 -7.61
CA ALA A 16 0.92 4.51 -7.98
C ALA A 16 2.40 4.19 -7.78
N PHE A 17 2.69 2.94 -7.39
CA PHE A 17 4.04 2.46 -7.13
C PHE A 17 4.17 0.96 -7.43
N GLN A 18 5.39 0.52 -7.73
CA GLN A 18 5.68 -0.87 -8.00
C GLN A 18 5.92 -1.66 -6.70
N ILE A 19 5.35 -2.85 -6.59
CA ILE A 19 5.57 -3.79 -5.49
C ILE A 19 5.91 -5.20 -6.00
N PRO A 20 6.57 -6.04 -5.18
CA PRO A 20 6.98 -7.38 -5.61
C PRO A 20 5.79 -8.24 -6.03
N ASP A 21 5.95 -9.04 -7.09
CA ASP A 21 4.90 -9.91 -7.64
C ASP A 21 4.28 -10.87 -6.62
N TRP A 22 5.09 -11.40 -5.69
CA TRP A 22 4.60 -12.32 -4.65
C TRP A 22 3.54 -11.71 -3.73
N THR A 23 3.39 -10.38 -3.71
CA THR A 23 2.35 -9.69 -2.92
C THR A 23 1.00 -9.68 -3.62
N HIS A 24 0.95 -10.01 -4.91
CA HIS A 24 -0.28 -10.11 -5.68
C HIS A 24 -1.21 -11.17 -5.07
N GLY A 25 -2.49 -10.83 -4.91
CA GLY A 25 -3.48 -11.69 -4.22
C GLY A 25 -3.43 -11.66 -2.69
N TRP A 26 -2.42 -11.03 -2.08
CA TRP A 26 -2.33 -10.85 -0.62
C TRP A 26 -2.77 -9.44 -0.19
N VAL A 27 -2.56 -8.45 -1.04
CA VAL A 27 -2.90 -7.06 -0.79
C VAL A 27 -3.54 -6.43 -2.03
N THR A 28 -4.28 -5.36 -1.80
CA THR A 28 -5.10 -4.66 -2.79
C THR A 28 -4.83 -3.15 -2.76
N GLU A 29 -5.36 -2.43 -3.76
CA GLU A 29 -5.38 -0.96 -3.76
C GLU A 29 -6.18 -0.37 -2.59
N ALA A 30 -7.21 -1.10 -2.12
CA ALA A 30 -7.96 -0.70 -0.93
C ALA A 30 -7.07 -0.72 0.33
N ASP A 31 -6.25 -1.77 0.50
CA ASP A 31 -5.26 -1.83 1.60
C ASP A 31 -4.27 -0.65 1.53
N ALA A 32 -3.82 -0.29 0.32
CA ALA A 32 -2.94 0.86 0.12
C ALA A 32 -3.62 2.18 0.52
N ALA A 33 -4.90 2.34 0.17
CA ALA A 33 -5.70 3.51 0.53
C ALA A 33 -5.95 3.62 2.04
N GLU A 34 -6.22 2.49 2.70
CA GLU A 34 -6.39 2.43 4.16
C GLU A 34 -5.10 2.79 4.90
N ILE A 35 -3.97 2.22 4.49
CA ILE A 35 -2.64 2.55 5.03
C ILE A 35 -2.36 4.05 4.84
N ALA A 36 -2.65 4.59 3.66
CA ALA A 36 -2.45 6.01 3.41
C ALA A 36 -3.35 6.89 4.30
N ALA A 37 -4.63 6.52 4.47
CA ALA A 37 -5.56 7.23 5.34
C ALA A 37 -5.14 7.18 6.82
N GLU A 38 -4.66 6.03 7.30
CA GLU A 38 -4.14 5.88 8.66
C GLU A 38 -2.92 6.79 8.89
N LEU A 39 -1.97 6.80 7.95
CA LEU A 39 -0.79 7.66 8.02
C LEU A 39 -1.17 9.15 7.98
N ARG A 40 -2.15 9.55 7.16
CA ARG A 40 -2.68 10.92 7.15
C ARG A 40 -3.26 11.31 8.50
N ARG A 41 -4.09 10.45 9.10
CA ARG A 41 -4.67 10.70 10.43
C ARG A 41 -3.61 10.84 11.51
N SER A 42 -2.54 10.06 11.42
CA SER A 42 -1.45 10.10 12.42
C SER A 42 -0.51 11.30 12.27
N THR A 43 -0.34 11.84 11.06
CA THR A 43 0.70 12.86 10.78
C THR A 43 0.11 14.21 10.40
N GLY A 44 -1.17 14.28 10.04
CA GLY A 44 -1.82 15.47 9.49
C GLY A 44 -1.42 15.81 8.06
N ALA A 45 -0.59 14.98 7.40
CA ALA A 45 -0.05 15.25 6.06
C ALA A 45 -0.17 14.03 5.14
N GLU A 46 -0.05 14.26 3.82
CA GLU A 46 0.00 13.18 2.84
C GLU A 46 1.27 12.33 3.04
N PRO A 47 1.15 11.00 3.22
CA PRO A 47 2.31 10.15 3.41
C PRO A 47 3.21 10.09 2.18
N HIS A 48 4.51 9.91 2.43
CA HIS A 48 5.44 9.58 1.38
C HIS A 48 5.09 8.21 0.77
N ILE A 49 5.12 8.12 -0.56
CA ILE A 49 4.66 6.93 -1.30
C ILE A 49 5.45 5.66 -0.92
N LEU A 50 6.75 5.80 -0.62
CA LEU A 50 7.58 4.68 -0.17
C LEU A 50 7.19 4.16 1.22
N THR A 51 6.60 5.01 2.07
CA THR A 51 6.10 4.60 3.40
C THR A 51 4.87 3.72 3.25
N VAL A 52 3.92 4.11 2.39
CA VAL A 52 2.74 3.30 2.06
C VAL A 52 3.17 1.97 1.46
N ARG A 53 4.08 1.99 0.47
CA ARG A 53 4.67 0.80 -0.15
C ARG A 53 5.28 -0.15 0.90
N GLY A 54 6.08 0.37 1.81
CA GLY A 54 6.74 -0.43 2.85
C GLY A 54 5.76 -1.10 3.80
N ARG A 55 4.72 -0.38 4.24
CA ARG A 55 3.65 -0.95 5.09
C ARG A 55 2.83 -1.99 4.35
N LEU A 56 2.50 -1.75 3.08
CA LEU A 56 1.73 -2.68 2.26
C LEU A 56 2.46 -4.01 2.04
N ILE A 57 3.78 -3.97 1.80
CA ILE A 57 4.60 -5.18 1.68
C ILE A 57 4.65 -5.97 2.99
N ARG A 58 4.71 -5.29 4.14
CA ARG A 58 4.65 -5.95 5.45
C ARG A 58 3.29 -6.62 5.67
N LEU A 59 2.19 -5.95 5.35
CA LEU A 59 0.85 -6.51 5.43
C LEU A 59 0.71 -7.78 4.56
N ALA A 60 1.22 -7.73 3.33
CA ALA A 60 1.23 -8.90 2.45
C ALA A 60 2.00 -10.07 3.06
N ARG A 61 3.14 -9.81 3.69
CA ARG A 61 3.92 -10.84 4.40
C ARG A 61 3.14 -11.42 5.58
N THR A 62 2.56 -10.59 6.44
CA THR A 62 1.74 -11.06 7.57
C THR A 62 0.57 -11.93 7.12
N ARG A 63 -0.12 -11.56 6.02
CA ARG A 63 -1.21 -12.35 5.46
C ARG A 63 -0.75 -13.66 4.85
N LYS A 64 0.43 -13.66 4.22
CA LYS A 64 1.05 -14.86 3.65
C LYS A 64 1.44 -15.84 4.74
N ASP A 65 2.21 -15.38 5.73
CA ASP A 65 2.74 -16.21 6.83
C ASP A 65 1.60 -16.71 7.75
N GLY A 66 0.49 -15.97 7.86
CA GLY A 66 -0.68 -16.39 8.63
C GLY A 66 -1.63 -17.37 7.92
N LYS A 67 -1.34 -17.75 6.67
CA LYS A 67 -2.08 -18.79 5.93
C LYS A 67 -1.29 -20.11 5.80
N GLU A 68 -0.07 -20.16 6.31
CA GLU A 68 0.71 -21.40 6.50
C GLU A 68 0.37 -22.03 7.86
#